data_AF-A0A4Q7ZP18-F1
#
_entry.id   AF-A0A4Q7ZP18-F1
#
_cell.length_a   1.000
_cell.length_b   1.000
_cell.length_c   1.000
_cell.angle_alpha   90.00
_cell.angle_beta   90.00
_cell.angle_gamma   90.00
#
_symmetry.space_group_name_H-M   'P 1'
#
loop_
_entity.id
_entity.type
_entity.pdbx_description
1 polymer ?
#
loop_
_entity_poly.entity_id
_entity_poly.type
_entity_poly.pdbx_seq_one_letter_code
_entity_poly.pdbx_strand_id
1 'polypeptide(L)'
;MENPGTRTAWETAPVLDGTTPDDLLADEPFQTPSGSYWECGHTGWDLMLAWLAGPESIARFPDTRTHHWQVAEEMGPGTREYRLPILADELAENENAADEYLRDGGVPDRRPRGYRWFQLLPEGWLPSEIHAAAHRAIAESGVLSGHPRDLLPIVRVAIGRIYGSDTGSPGPSS
;
A
#
# COMPACT_ATOMS: atom_id res chain seq x y z
N MET A 1 -3.05 19.72 17.95
CA MET A 1 -4.48 19.85 18.28
C MET A 1 -5.22 19.20 17.14
N GLU A 2 -5.40 17.88 17.23
CA GLU A 2 -6.04 17.07 16.18
C GLU A 2 -7.55 17.31 16.21
N ASN A 3 -8.16 17.40 15.03
CA ASN A 3 -9.57 17.67 14.84
C ASN A 3 -10.34 16.34 15.06
N PRO A 4 -11.16 16.16 16.12
CA PRO A 4 -11.67 14.86 16.54
C PRO A 4 -12.86 14.34 15.71
N GLY A 5 -12.89 14.58 14.39
CA GLY A 5 -14.07 14.27 13.56
C GLY A 5 -13.83 13.75 12.14
N THR A 6 -12.60 13.76 11.63
CA THR A 6 -12.33 13.27 10.27
C THR A 6 -11.87 11.82 10.34
N ARG A 7 -12.77 10.88 9.97
CA ARG A 7 -12.40 9.48 9.80
C ARG A 7 -11.24 9.36 8.80
N THR A 8 -10.27 8.50 9.10
CA THR A 8 -9.12 8.28 8.22
C THR A 8 -9.54 7.52 6.97
N ALA A 9 -8.74 7.59 5.89
CA ALA A 9 -8.96 6.80 4.68
C ALA A 9 -9.09 5.30 4.98
N TRP A 10 -8.39 4.82 6.01
CA TRP A 10 -8.46 3.44 6.50
C TRP A 10 -9.82 3.12 7.14
N GLU A 11 -10.39 4.03 7.91
CA GLU A 11 -11.68 3.82 8.56
C GLU A 11 -12.86 3.88 7.58
N THR A 12 -12.74 4.70 6.53
CA THR A 12 -13.77 4.88 5.50
C THR A 12 -13.68 3.89 4.35
N ALA A 13 -12.58 3.13 4.24
CA ALA A 13 -12.39 2.19 3.14
C ALA A 13 -13.56 1.19 3.05
N PRO A 14 -14.24 1.10 1.89
CA PRO A 14 -15.30 0.12 1.68
C PRO A 14 -14.77 -1.31 1.78
N VAL A 15 -15.63 -2.21 2.21
CA VAL A 15 -15.37 -3.64 2.07
C VAL A 15 -15.62 -4.02 0.62
N LEU A 16 -14.67 -4.67 -0.05
CA LEU A 16 -14.84 -5.15 -1.42
C LEU A 16 -15.99 -6.17 -1.46
N ASP A 17 -16.89 -5.99 -2.42
CA ASP A 17 -17.95 -6.95 -2.70
C ASP A 17 -17.40 -8.19 -3.40
N GLY A 18 -17.88 -9.38 -3.00
CA GLY A 18 -17.52 -10.66 -3.61
C GLY A 18 -16.38 -11.40 -2.88
N THR A 19 -15.70 -12.30 -3.58
CA THR A 19 -14.53 -13.04 -3.08
C THR A 19 -13.26 -12.47 -3.68
N THR A 20 -12.28 -12.15 -2.85
CA THR A 20 -10.92 -11.80 -3.31
C THR A 20 -10.11 -13.09 -3.49
N PRO A 21 -9.24 -13.20 -4.51
CA PRO A 21 -8.39 -14.39 -4.65
C PRO A 21 -7.47 -14.52 -3.43
N ASP A 22 -7.28 -15.72 -2.92
CA ASP A 22 -6.45 -15.94 -1.72
C ASP A 22 -4.94 -15.93 -2.03
N ASP A 23 -4.59 -16.24 -3.27
CA ASP A 23 -3.24 -16.50 -3.78
C ASP A 23 -2.72 -15.42 -4.75
N LEU A 24 -3.17 -14.17 -4.58
CA LEU A 24 -2.64 -13.04 -5.36
C LEU A 24 -1.11 -12.95 -5.19
N LEU A 25 -0.40 -12.95 -6.31
CA LEU A 25 1.02 -12.63 -6.30
C LEU A 25 1.22 -11.15 -5.99
N ALA A 26 2.39 -10.81 -5.45
CA ALA A 26 2.80 -9.42 -5.29
C ALA A 26 2.70 -8.70 -6.65
N ASP A 27 2.17 -7.49 -6.65
CA ASP A 27 1.96 -6.65 -7.83
C ASP A 27 0.99 -7.21 -8.89
N GLU A 28 0.23 -8.27 -8.58
CA GLU A 28 -0.77 -8.82 -9.51
C GLU A 28 -2.13 -8.12 -9.34
N PRO A 29 -2.63 -7.43 -10.39
CA PRO A 29 -3.96 -6.86 -10.35
C PRO A 29 -5.04 -7.91 -10.59
N PHE A 30 -6.18 -7.76 -9.95
CA PHE A 30 -7.40 -8.52 -10.24
C PHE A 30 -8.58 -7.60 -10.53
N GLN A 31 -9.52 -8.10 -11.32
CA GLN A 31 -10.69 -7.33 -11.75
C GLN A 31 -11.87 -7.55 -10.80
N THR A 32 -12.54 -6.46 -10.46
CA THR A 32 -13.84 -6.43 -9.79
C THR A 32 -14.82 -5.60 -10.64
N PRO A 33 -16.14 -5.67 -10.37
CA PRO A 33 -17.10 -4.76 -11.00
C PRO A 33 -16.81 -3.28 -10.75
N SER A 34 -16.12 -2.96 -9.64
CA SER A 34 -15.76 -1.59 -9.24
C SER A 34 -14.43 -1.12 -9.82
N GLY A 35 -13.67 -1.99 -10.50
CA GLY A 35 -12.40 -1.66 -11.11
C GLY A 35 -11.30 -2.69 -10.87
N SER A 36 -10.09 -2.34 -11.31
CA SER A 36 -8.88 -3.15 -11.17
C SER A 36 -8.21 -2.84 -9.83
N TYR A 37 -8.04 -3.85 -8.98
CA TYR A 37 -7.40 -3.70 -7.68
C TYR A 37 -6.14 -4.53 -7.59
N TRP A 38 -5.20 -4.13 -6.75
CA TRP A 38 -4.10 -4.99 -6.30
C TRP A 38 -4.08 -5.04 -4.78
N GLU A 39 -3.60 -6.14 -4.22
CA GLU A 39 -3.42 -6.26 -2.77
C GLU A 39 -2.20 -5.46 -2.34
N CYS A 40 -2.43 -4.42 -1.53
CA CYS A 40 -1.35 -3.73 -0.85
C CYS A 40 -0.68 -4.76 0.06
N GLY A 41 0.61 -5.04 -0.20
CA GLY A 41 1.37 -5.98 0.61
C GLY A 41 1.37 -5.60 2.09
N HIS A 42 2.02 -6.43 2.91
CA HIS A 42 2.14 -6.15 4.33
C HIS A 42 3.18 -5.06 4.67
N THR A 43 3.79 -4.42 3.67
CA THR A 43 4.82 -3.40 3.88
C THR A 43 4.19 -2.04 4.13
N GLY A 44 4.82 -1.25 5.01
CA GLY A 44 4.41 0.15 5.20
C GLY A 44 4.50 1.00 3.94
N TRP A 45 5.36 0.60 2.98
CA TRP A 45 5.52 1.27 1.69
C TRP A 45 4.27 1.15 0.82
N ASP A 46 3.75 -0.06 0.58
CA ASP A 46 2.58 -0.29 -0.27
C ASP A 46 1.34 0.41 0.31
N LEU A 47 1.18 0.32 1.62
CA LEU A 47 0.13 1.01 2.36
C LEU A 47 0.27 2.54 2.28
N MET A 48 1.49 3.07 2.25
CA MET A 48 1.71 4.50 2.04
C MET A 48 1.28 4.92 0.63
N LEU A 49 1.61 4.14 -0.41
CA LEU A 49 1.17 4.42 -1.78
C LEU A 49 -0.35 4.43 -1.90
N ALA A 50 -1.03 3.45 -1.30
CA ALA A 50 -2.48 3.37 -1.24
C ALA A 50 -3.10 4.58 -0.51
N TRP A 51 -2.55 4.95 0.65
CA TRP A 51 -3.02 6.11 1.40
C TRP A 51 -2.87 7.41 0.63
N LEU A 52 -1.75 7.59 -0.06
CA LEU A 52 -1.47 8.79 -0.86
C LEU A 52 -2.36 8.91 -2.10
N ALA A 53 -2.90 7.80 -2.60
CA ALA A 53 -3.83 7.77 -3.73
C ALA A 53 -5.25 8.23 -3.35
N GLY A 54 -5.54 8.38 -2.05
CA GLY A 54 -6.79 8.95 -1.54
C GLY A 54 -7.80 7.88 -1.08
N PRO A 55 -8.75 8.26 -0.20
CA PRO A 55 -9.71 7.34 0.40
C PRO A 55 -10.60 6.60 -0.62
N GLU A 56 -10.88 7.21 -1.77
CA GLU A 56 -11.64 6.62 -2.88
C GLU A 56 -10.89 5.48 -3.57
N SER A 57 -9.57 5.42 -3.42
CA SER A 57 -8.72 4.41 -4.03
C SER A 57 -8.46 3.21 -3.13
N ILE A 58 -8.90 3.23 -1.86
CA ILE A 58 -8.61 2.19 -0.89
C ILE A 58 -9.85 1.34 -0.67
N ALA A 59 -9.68 0.02 -0.66
CA ALA A 59 -10.70 -0.91 -0.21
C ALA A 59 -10.10 -1.95 0.74
N ARG A 60 -10.95 -2.69 1.45
CA ARG A 60 -10.53 -3.74 2.38
C ARG A 60 -11.34 -5.02 2.21
N PHE A 61 -10.79 -6.14 2.65
CA PHE A 61 -11.50 -7.41 2.72
C PHE A 61 -11.11 -8.16 4.00
N PRO A 62 -12.04 -8.78 4.75
CA PRO A 62 -11.67 -9.54 5.94
C PRO A 62 -10.61 -10.60 5.61
N ASP A 63 -9.49 -10.59 6.34
CA ASP A 63 -8.47 -11.62 6.14
C ASP A 63 -8.89 -12.89 6.88
N THR A 64 -9.15 -13.94 6.12
CA THR A 64 -9.52 -15.27 6.63
C THR A 64 -8.47 -16.32 6.27
N ARG A 65 -7.36 -15.90 5.67
CA ARG A 65 -6.32 -16.81 5.18
C ARG A 65 -5.49 -17.35 6.34
N THR A 66 -5.01 -18.57 6.15
CA THR A 66 -3.90 -19.08 6.97
C THR A 66 -2.60 -18.59 6.35
N HIS A 67 -1.91 -17.69 7.05
CA HIS A 67 -0.68 -17.08 6.55
C HIS A 67 0.50 -18.06 6.59
N HIS A 68 1.33 -18.03 5.55
CA HIS A 68 2.56 -18.81 5.48
C HIS A 68 3.72 -17.98 4.92
N TRP A 69 4.91 -18.14 5.48
CA TRP A 69 6.16 -17.70 4.86
C TRP A 69 6.54 -18.66 3.74
N GLN A 70 6.91 -18.13 2.57
CA GLN A 70 7.65 -18.90 1.57
C GLN A 70 9.14 -18.74 1.86
N VAL A 71 9.79 -19.84 2.25
CA VAL A 71 11.20 -19.88 2.61
C VAL A 71 11.97 -20.54 1.48
N ALA A 72 12.93 -19.82 0.91
CA ALA A 72 13.93 -20.36 0.01
C ALA A 72 15.26 -20.51 0.77
N GLU A 73 15.70 -21.74 0.98
CA GLU A 73 16.95 -22.07 1.64
C GLU A 73 18.00 -22.47 0.60
N GLU A 74 19.07 -21.70 0.50
CA GLU A 74 20.22 -22.07 -0.32
C GLU A 74 21.00 -23.19 0.38
N MET A 75 20.98 -24.38 -0.22
CA MET A 75 21.71 -25.56 0.24
C MET A 75 22.79 -25.94 -0.78
N GLY A 76 24.00 -25.39 -0.62
CA GLY A 76 25.14 -25.76 -1.47
C GLY A 76 24.82 -25.58 -2.96
N PRO A 77 24.80 -26.63 -3.79
CA PRO A 77 24.51 -26.50 -5.22
C PRO A 77 23.02 -26.32 -5.57
N GLY A 78 22.10 -26.23 -4.60
CA GLY A 78 20.67 -26.11 -4.89
C GLY A 78 19.90 -25.19 -3.94
N THR A 79 18.66 -24.90 -4.30
CA THR A 79 17.71 -24.14 -3.48
C THR A 79 16.55 -25.05 -3.08
N ARG A 80 16.19 -25.04 -1.81
CA ARG A 80 15.01 -25.72 -1.29
C ARG A 80 13.95 -24.69 -0.94
N GLU A 81 12.76 -24.84 -1.52
CA GLU A 81 11.61 -24.00 -1.18
C GLU A 81 10.60 -24.77 -0.34
N TYR A 82 10.09 -24.15 0.71
CA TYR A 82 9.01 -24.69 1.53
C TYR A 82 8.19 -23.58 2.19
N ARG A 83 7.01 -23.95 2.73
CA ARG A 83 6.10 -23.02 3.42
C ARG A 83 6.09 -23.29 4.92
N LEU A 84 6.20 -22.24 5.72
CA LEU A 84 6.05 -22.29 7.18
C LEU A 84 4.82 -21.47 7.59
N PRO A 85 3.97 -21.96 8.51
CA PRO A 85 2.88 -21.13 9.02
C PRO A 85 3.43 -19.89 9.73
N ILE A 86 2.83 -18.73 9.50
CA ILE A 86 3.13 -17.51 10.25
C ILE A 86 2.38 -17.57 11.58
N LEU A 87 3.07 -17.35 12.68
CA LEU A 87 2.45 -17.28 14.00
C LEU A 87 1.65 -15.99 14.15
N ALA A 88 0.62 -16.01 15.00
CA ALA A 88 -0.22 -14.84 15.24
C ALA A 88 0.60 -13.61 15.73
N ASP A 89 1.61 -13.85 16.57
CA ASP A 89 2.48 -12.79 17.08
C ASP A 89 3.40 -12.22 15.98
N GLU A 90 3.92 -13.07 15.07
CA GLU A 90 4.73 -12.62 13.93
C GLU A 90 3.91 -11.76 12.96
N LEU A 91 2.66 -12.15 12.71
CA LEU A 91 1.73 -11.35 11.90
C LEU A 91 1.46 -10.00 12.55
N ALA A 92 1.22 -9.99 13.86
CA ALA A 92 0.98 -8.76 14.62
C ALA A 92 2.21 -7.85 14.65
N GLU A 93 3.43 -8.41 14.76
CA GLU A 93 4.69 -7.67 14.67
C GLU A 93 4.86 -7.01 13.29
N ASN A 94 4.60 -7.75 12.22
CA ASN A 94 4.68 -7.24 10.86
C ASN A 94 3.65 -6.10 10.62
N GLU A 95 2.41 -6.30 11.08
CA GLU A 95 1.38 -5.26 11.05
C GLU A 95 1.74 -4.02 11.88
N ASN A 96 2.42 -4.20 13.02
CA ASN A 96 2.92 -3.10 13.84
C ASN A 96 4.04 -2.33 13.14
N ALA A 97 5.00 -3.03 12.52
CA ALA A 97 6.09 -2.42 11.77
C ALA A 97 5.56 -1.59 10.58
N ALA A 98 4.54 -2.09 9.88
CA ALA A 98 3.88 -1.34 8.81
C ALA A 98 3.23 -0.05 9.33
N ASP A 99 2.55 -0.09 10.47
CA ASP A 99 1.94 1.10 11.06
C ASP A 99 2.97 2.08 11.64
N GLU A 100 4.08 1.59 12.17
CA GLU A 100 5.21 2.43 12.59
C GLU A 100 5.79 3.20 11.42
N TYR A 101 6.02 2.53 10.28
CA TYR A 101 6.46 3.17 9.05
C TYR A 101 5.51 4.29 8.59
N LEU A 102 4.21 4.03 8.59
CA LEU A 102 3.18 5.02 8.24
C LEU A 102 3.18 6.21 9.20
N ARG A 103 3.27 5.95 10.51
CA ARG A 103 3.33 6.99 11.55
C ARG A 103 4.57 7.87 11.40
N ASP A 104 5.71 7.27 11.09
CA ASP A 104 6.96 8.00 10.89
C ASP A 104 6.88 8.94 9.68
N GLY A 105 6.08 8.59 8.67
CA GLY A 105 5.70 9.45 7.55
C GLY A 105 4.68 10.56 7.88
N GLY A 106 4.03 10.51 9.03
CA GLY A 106 2.95 11.42 9.41
C GLY A 106 1.58 11.06 8.86
N VAL A 107 1.37 9.80 8.47
CA VAL A 107 0.04 9.27 8.12
C VAL A 107 -0.75 9.03 9.41
N PRO A 108 -1.99 9.57 9.55
CA PRO A 108 -2.79 9.41 10.76
C PRO A 108 -3.14 7.95 11.08
N ASP A 109 -3.42 7.72 12.36
CA ASP A 109 -3.24 6.47 13.11
C ASP A 109 -3.84 5.16 12.57
N ARG A 110 -3.35 4.08 13.20
CA ARG A 110 -3.57 2.63 13.02
C ARG A 110 -4.75 2.22 12.13
N ARG A 111 -4.41 1.47 11.09
CA ARG A 111 -5.36 0.72 10.26
C ARG A 111 -6.13 -0.30 11.11
N PRO A 112 -7.43 -0.49 10.86
CA PRO A 112 -8.16 -1.65 11.36
C PRO A 112 -7.44 -2.97 11.06
N ARG A 113 -7.25 -3.80 12.09
CA ARG A 113 -6.64 -5.13 12.00
C ARG A 113 -7.58 -6.17 11.40
N GLY A 114 -7.03 -7.28 10.91
CA GLY A 114 -7.81 -8.40 10.37
C GLY A 114 -8.40 -8.16 8.98
N TYR A 115 -7.79 -7.23 8.24
CA TYR A 115 -8.18 -6.92 6.87
C TYR A 115 -6.97 -6.99 5.93
N ARG A 116 -7.23 -7.53 4.74
CA ARG A 116 -6.44 -7.31 3.53
C ARG A 116 -6.77 -5.93 2.99
N TRP A 117 -5.76 -5.19 2.55
CA TRP A 117 -5.92 -3.85 2.01
C TRP A 117 -5.66 -3.88 0.52
N PHE A 118 -6.47 -3.14 -0.23
CA PHE A 118 -6.41 -3.11 -1.67
C PHE A 118 -6.40 -1.67 -2.15
N GLN A 119 -5.64 -1.43 -3.21
CA GLN A 119 -5.64 -0.16 -3.91
C GLN A 119 -6.26 -0.35 -5.30
N LEU A 120 -7.26 0.48 -5.60
CA LEU A 120 -7.83 0.65 -6.92
C LEU A 120 -6.76 1.27 -7.81
N LEU A 121 -6.53 0.66 -8.97
CA LEU A 121 -5.60 1.16 -9.97
C LEU A 121 -6.32 2.13 -10.92
N PRO A 122 -5.66 3.23 -11.34
CA PRO A 122 -6.16 4.03 -12.44
C PRO A 122 -6.21 3.19 -13.73
N GLU A 123 -7.08 3.58 -14.65
CA GLU A 123 -7.27 2.84 -15.89
C GLU A 123 -5.95 2.69 -16.67
N GLY A 124 -5.61 1.44 -17.02
CA GLY A 124 -4.40 1.12 -17.78
C GLY A 124 -3.10 1.08 -16.98
N TRP A 125 -3.13 1.35 -15.67
CA TRP A 125 -1.94 1.29 -14.82
C TRP A 125 -1.76 -0.08 -14.17
N LEU A 126 -0.50 -0.48 -14.04
CA LEU A 126 -0.06 -1.63 -13.27
C LEU A 126 0.55 -1.19 -11.92
N PRO A 127 0.53 -2.05 -10.88
CA PRO A 127 1.19 -1.74 -9.60
C PRO A 127 2.67 -1.41 -9.78
N SER A 128 3.38 -2.17 -10.62
CA SER A 128 4.79 -1.93 -10.93
C SER A 128 5.08 -0.55 -11.52
N GLU A 129 4.14 0.04 -12.27
CA GLU A 129 4.27 1.39 -12.83
C GLU A 129 4.10 2.47 -11.76
N ILE A 130 3.21 2.24 -10.78
CA ILE A 130 3.05 3.11 -9.61
C ILE A 130 4.34 3.10 -8.78
N HIS A 131 4.89 1.91 -8.49
CA HIS A 131 6.18 1.76 -7.80
C HIS A 131 7.30 2.46 -8.56
N ALA A 132 7.39 2.25 -9.88
CA ALA A 132 8.40 2.88 -10.72
C ALA A 132 8.30 4.42 -10.70
N ALA A 133 7.07 4.97 -10.71
CA ALA A 133 6.86 6.41 -10.62
C ALA A 133 7.31 6.97 -9.26
N ALA A 134 6.98 6.30 -8.16
CA ALA A 134 7.41 6.69 -6.82
C ALA A 134 8.94 6.63 -6.66
N HIS A 135 9.57 5.53 -7.08
CA HIS A 135 11.03 5.39 -7.04
C HIS A 135 11.75 6.40 -7.92
N ARG A 136 11.22 6.69 -9.12
CA ARG A 136 11.76 7.73 -10.00
C ARG A 136 11.74 9.10 -9.31
N ALA A 137 10.62 9.47 -8.69
CA ALA A 137 10.52 10.74 -7.97
C ALA A 137 11.52 10.85 -6.81
N ILE A 138 11.74 9.76 -6.06
CA ILE A 138 12.75 9.70 -5.00
C ILE A 138 14.15 9.89 -5.60
N ALA A 139 14.49 9.15 -6.66
CA ALA A 139 15.79 9.26 -7.31
C ALA A 139 16.07 10.67 -7.85
N GLU A 140 15.06 11.32 -8.43
CA GLU A 140 15.16 12.68 -8.97
C GLU A 140 15.21 13.77 -7.88
N SER A 141 14.69 13.50 -6.69
CA SER A 141 14.68 14.46 -5.57
C SER A 141 16.06 14.73 -4.96
N GLY A 142 17.00 13.80 -5.13
CA GLY A 142 18.31 13.82 -4.46
C GLY A 142 18.26 13.52 -2.96
N VAL A 143 17.11 13.12 -2.40
CA VAL A 143 17.01 12.65 -1.02
C VAL A 143 17.70 11.29 -0.88
N LEU A 144 18.69 11.23 0.00
CA LEU A 144 19.46 10.01 0.30
C LEU A 144 18.90 9.22 1.49
N SER A 145 18.01 9.84 2.26
CA SER A 145 17.34 9.21 3.40
C SER A 145 16.26 8.24 2.92
N GLY A 146 16.28 7.02 3.42
CA GLY A 146 15.19 6.06 3.24
C GLY A 146 14.04 6.23 4.24
N HIS A 147 14.10 7.26 5.10
CA HIS A 147 13.12 7.43 6.17
C HIS A 147 11.78 7.94 5.61
N PRO A 148 10.63 7.34 5.97
CA PRO A 148 9.32 7.67 5.39
C PRO A 148 8.95 9.15 5.50
N ARG A 149 9.33 9.82 6.60
CA ARG A 149 9.17 11.28 6.78
C ARG A 149 9.72 12.11 5.62
N ASP A 150 10.88 11.71 5.09
CA ASP A 150 11.57 12.45 4.04
C ASP A 150 11.03 12.06 2.66
N LEU A 151 10.59 10.81 2.50
CA LEU A 151 10.07 10.27 1.25
C LEU A 151 8.64 10.73 0.96
N LEU A 152 7.79 10.80 1.99
CA LEU A 152 6.34 10.98 1.82
C LEU A 152 5.96 12.25 1.04
N PRO A 153 6.56 13.44 1.27
CA PRO A 153 6.27 14.63 0.46
C PRO A 153 6.57 14.45 -1.03
N ILE A 154 7.65 13.72 -1.37
CA ILE A 154 8.06 13.45 -2.75
C ILE A 154 7.09 12.48 -3.42
N VAL A 155 6.82 11.36 -2.73
CA VAL A 155 5.92 10.31 -3.22
C VAL A 155 4.50 10.85 -3.36
N ARG A 156 4.04 11.72 -2.47
CA ARG A 156 2.72 12.38 -2.57
C ARG A 156 2.54 13.09 -3.90
N VAL A 157 3.53 13.85 -4.35
CA VAL A 157 3.45 14.57 -5.64
C VAL A 157 3.39 13.57 -6.80
N ALA A 158 4.17 12.49 -6.76
CA ALA A 158 4.15 11.47 -7.79
C ALA A 158 2.79 10.75 -7.87
N ILE A 159 2.27 10.29 -6.73
CA ILE A 159 0.97 9.60 -6.67
C ILE A 159 -0.19 10.55 -7.01
N GLY A 160 -0.13 11.81 -6.57
CA GLY A 160 -1.15 12.80 -6.91
C GLY A 160 -1.30 13.01 -8.42
N ARG A 161 -0.20 12.98 -9.18
CA ARG A 161 -0.22 13.07 -10.65
C ARG A 161 -0.87 11.86 -11.32
N ILE A 162 -0.72 10.67 -10.73
CA ILE A 162 -1.26 9.42 -11.26
C ILE A 162 -2.79 9.37 -11.04
N TYR A 163 -3.23 9.74 -9.85
CA TYR A 163 -4.64 9.65 -9.44
C TYR A 163 -5.44 10.94 -9.70
N GLY A 164 -4.82 11.95 -10.33
CA GLY A 164 -5.50 13.23 -10.63
C GLY A 164 -5.81 14.09 -9.40
N SER A 165 -5.17 13.81 -8.27
CA SER A 165 -5.22 14.64 -7.05
C SER A 165 -4.28 15.84 -7.19
N ASP A 166 -4.58 16.73 -8.13
CA ASP A 166 -3.78 17.92 -8.39
C ASP A 166 -4.30 19.11 -7.54
N THR A 167 -3.82 19.27 -6.32
CA THR A 167 -3.81 20.61 -5.69
C THR A 167 -2.67 21.41 -6.29
N GLY A 168 -2.84 21.84 -7.55
CA GLY A 168 -1.76 22.38 -8.34
C GLY A 168 -2.16 23.09 -9.63
N SER A 169 -3.33 23.74 -9.68
CA SER A 169 -3.70 24.59 -10.83
C SER A 169 -3.24 26.04 -10.60
N PRO A 170 -2.19 26.56 -11.27
CA PRO A 170 -2.14 27.97 -11.59
C PRO A 170 -3.08 28.19 -12.78
N GLY A 171 -4.28 28.68 -12.49
CA GLY A 171 -5.25 29.04 -13.53
C GLY A 171 -4.63 30.03 -14.53
N PRO A 172 -4.99 29.95 -15.83
CA PRO A 172 -4.46 30.85 -16.84
C PRO A 172 -4.92 32.28 -16.56
N SER A 173 -3.95 33.18 -16.41
CA SER A 173 -4.21 34.62 -16.51
C SER A 173 -4.76 34.92 -17.91
N SER A 174 -5.94 35.50 -17.96
CA SER A 174 -6.44 36.28 -19.10
C SER A 174 -7.07 37.55 -18.56
#